data_AF-A0A957HWR3-F1
#
_entry.id   AF-A0A957HWR3-F1
#
_cell.length_a   1.000
_cell.length_b   1.000
_cell.length_c   1.000
_cell.angle_alpha   90.00
_cell.angle_beta   90.00
_cell.angle_gamma   90.00
#
_symmetry.space_group_name_H-M   'P 1'
#
loop_
_entity.id
_entity.type
_entity.pdbx_description
1 polymer ?
#
loop_
_entity_poly.entity_id
_entity_poly.type
_entity_poly.pdbx_seq_one_letter_code
_entity_poly.pdbx_strand_id
1 'polypeptide(L)'
;MDIQLIPVDPANMKEAPTDDFGFGDKFANRMFSQKYSTDKGWYDAKIGPFEPLVLSPATAVFHYAQEIFEGTKAYRRPDGNINLFRPWENMKRFNSSAMRMAMPVVDDEDHLSAIVKLVEMEHEWVPGKPGASLYIRPTMIATQPALGVHASSEYLHYVIVGPVGAYFKQGFSPVPVYISDKYRRAVRGGVGAAKTGGNYAASLFVGTEAKAKGYSQVLWLDAIEGRYIEEVGAMNICFVYEGNRIVTPPLTGSILPGITRKSVLQLGADLGYDVAEEAIDVNEMLADVQSGKITEVFGCGTAAVIAPVGKFGYKDEAYTINNYEVGPVAKHLYQELTDIQYGRIEDRFDWTLTIEV
;
A
#
# COMPACT_ATOMS: atom_id res chain seq x y z
N MET A 1 -14.81 -10.58 -18.86
CA MET A 1 -15.53 -11.34 -17.81
C MET A 1 -17.00 -10.92 -17.74
N ASP A 2 -17.93 -11.87 -17.56
CA ASP A 2 -19.33 -11.56 -17.24
C ASP A 2 -19.50 -11.49 -15.71
N ILE A 3 -19.88 -10.32 -15.19
CA ILE A 3 -20.03 -10.07 -13.75
C ILE A 3 -21.50 -10.06 -13.40
N GLN A 4 -21.93 -11.02 -12.59
CA GLN A 4 -23.30 -11.04 -12.08
C GLN A 4 -23.52 -9.91 -11.07
N LEU A 5 -24.52 -9.07 -11.30
CA LEU A 5 -24.93 -8.03 -10.36
C LEU A 5 -26.00 -8.58 -9.42
N ILE A 6 -25.71 -8.64 -8.13
CA ILE A 6 -26.65 -9.06 -7.09
C ILE A 6 -27.20 -7.79 -6.42
N PRO A 7 -28.53 -7.59 -6.41
CA PRO A 7 -29.14 -6.44 -5.75
C PRO A 7 -28.80 -6.38 -4.26
N VAL A 8 -28.59 -5.16 -3.75
CA VAL A 8 -28.55 -4.88 -2.31
C VAL A 8 -29.95 -4.47 -1.89
N ASP A 9 -30.49 -5.10 -0.86
CA ASP A 9 -31.75 -4.70 -0.26
C ASP A 9 -31.66 -3.23 0.21
N PRO A 10 -32.54 -2.33 -0.25
CA PRO A 10 -32.55 -0.93 0.18
C PRO A 10 -32.60 -0.76 1.70
N ALA A 11 -33.22 -1.69 2.44
CA ALA A 11 -33.27 -1.65 3.90
C ALA A 11 -31.90 -1.89 4.57
N ASN A 12 -30.94 -2.47 3.83
CA ASN A 12 -29.59 -2.77 4.30
C ASN A 12 -28.53 -1.81 3.73
N MET A 13 -28.93 -0.84 2.89
CA MET A 13 -27.99 0.17 2.37
C MET A 13 -27.59 1.13 3.49
N LYS A 14 -26.28 1.28 3.67
CA LYS A 14 -25.68 2.30 4.53
C LYS A 14 -25.49 3.57 3.72
N GLU A 15 -25.59 4.71 4.38
CA GLU A 15 -25.18 6.00 3.81
C GLU A 15 -23.65 6.14 3.86
N ALA A 16 -23.08 6.74 2.83
CA ALA A 16 -21.67 7.07 2.83
C ALA A 16 -21.37 8.10 3.94
N PRO A 17 -20.31 7.90 4.75
CA PRO A 17 -19.96 8.87 5.77
C PRO A 17 -19.55 10.20 5.11
N THR A 18 -19.90 11.31 5.73
CA THR A 18 -19.54 12.65 5.23
C THR A 18 -18.30 13.22 5.93
N ASP A 19 -17.93 12.65 7.07
CA ASP A 19 -16.74 12.99 7.87
C ASP A 19 -16.17 11.73 8.56
N ASP A 20 -15.12 11.94 9.36
CA ASP A 20 -14.46 10.87 10.13
C ASP A 20 -14.15 9.63 9.28
N PHE A 21 -13.39 9.80 8.19
CA PHE A 21 -13.19 8.71 7.24
C PHE A 21 -12.31 7.57 7.76
N GLY A 22 -11.67 7.69 8.92
CA GLY A 22 -10.83 6.65 9.50
C GLY A 22 -9.81 6.06 8.52
N PHE A 23 -9.35 4.84 8.80
CA PHE A 23 -8.65 4.02 7.82
C PHE A 23 -9.05 2.55 8.00
N GLY A 24 -9.86 2.04 7.08
CA GLY A 24 -10.20 0.61 6.99
C GLY A 24 -11.19 0.11 8.04
N ASP A 25 -12.03 0.98 8.59
CA ASP A 25 -13.09 0.66 9.56
C ASP A 25 -14.52 0.83 9.01
N LYS A 26 -14.69 1.62 7.96
CA LYS A 26 -15.96 1.83 7.23
C LYS A 26 -15.84 1.25 5.82
N PHE A 27 -16.84 0.46 5.42
CA PHE A 27 -16.88 -0.20 4.12
C PHE A 27 -18.19 0.13 3.38
N ALA A 28 -18.12 0.14 2.06
CA ALA A 28 -19.25 0.43 1.18
C ALA A 28 -20.33 -0.66 1.20
N ASN A 29 -21.39 -0.48 0.39
CA ASN A 29 -22.54 -1.39 0.41
C ASN A 29 -22.28 -2.68 -0.36
N ARG A 30 -21.40 -2.63 -1.37
CA ARG A 30 -21.07 -3.78 -2.22
C ARG A 30 -19.62 -4.21 -2.11
N MET A 31 -19.38 -5.46 -2.51
CA MET A 31 -18.07 -6.01 -2.77
C MET A 31 -18.09 -6.82 -4.07
N PHE A 32 -16.93 -6.91 -4.72
CA PHE A 32 -16.71 -7.87 -5.81
C PHE A 32 -16.20 -9.20 -5.23
N SER A 33 -16.56 -10.33 -5.84
CA SER A 33 -15.89 -11.61 -5.60
C SER A 33 -15.97 -12.56 -6.78
N GLN A 34 -15.03 -13.47 -6.88
CA GLN A 34 -15.01 -14.60 -7.81
C GLN A 34 -14.31 -15.80 -7.18
N LYS A 35 -14.70 -17.00 -7.57
CA LYS A 35 -14.13 -18.26 -7.09
C LYS A 35 -13.15 -18.83 -8.09
N TYR A 36 -12.22 -19.62 -7.60
CA TYR A 36 -11.34 -20.44 -8.42
C TYR A 36 -11.40 -21.89 -7.96
N SER A 37 -11.33 -22.81 -8.93
CA SER A 37 -10.99 -24.21 -8.70
C SER A 37 -10.14 -24.72 -9.85
N THR A 38 -9.19 -25.61 -9.59
CA THR A 38 -8.32 -26.19 -10.63
C THR A 38 -9.08 -26.69 -11.86
N ASP A 39 -10.27 -27.28 -11.68
CA ASP A 39 -11.07 -27.85 -12.77
C ASP A 39 -11.84 -26.82 -13.61
N LYS A 40 -12.07 -25.60 -13.08
CA LYS A 40 -12.91 -24.57 -13.72
C LYS A 40 -12.17 -23.30 -14.09
N GLY A 41 -10.99 -23.06 -13.53
CA GLY A 41 -10.38 -21.73 -13.53
C GLY A 41 -11.19 -20.76 -12.65
N TRP A 42 -11.22 -19.49 -13.04
CA TRP A 42 -12.04 -18.46 -12.38
C TRP A 42 -13.50 -18.56 -12.83
N TYR A 43 -14.44 -18.51 -11.88
CA TYR A 43 -15.88 -18.60 -12.12
C TYR A 43 -16.67 -17.86 -11.02
N ASP A 44 -17.98 -17.73 -11.21
CA ASP A 44 -18.89 -17.12 -10.21
C ASP A 44 -18.50 -15.69 -9.84
N ALA A 45 -18.15 -14.88 -10.85
CA ALA A 45 -17.82 -13.47 -10.69
C ALA A 45 -19.08 -12.66 -10.40
N LYS A 46 -19.11 -11.99 -9.25
CA LYS A 46 -20.26 -11.23 -8.75
C LYS A 46 -19.87 -9.89 -8.13
N ILE A 47 -20.71 -8.88 -8.32
CA ILE A 47 -20.77 -7.68 -7.48
C ILE A 47 -22.09 -7.73 -6.73
N GLY A 48 -22.02 -7.79 -5.40
CA GLY A 48 -23.19 -7.93 -4.54
C GLY A 48 -22.98 -7.30 -3.17
N PRO A 49 -23.89 -7.53 -2.21
CA PRO A 49 -23.77 -6.99 -0.85
C PRO A 49 -22.41 -7.29 -0.21
N PHE A 50 -21.86 -6.33 0.53
CA PHE A 50 -20.75 -6.58 1.45
C PHE A 50 -21.22 -7.50 2.57
N GLU A 51 -20.69 -8.72 2.61
CA GLU A 51 -21.15 -9.79 3.51
C GLU A 51 -19.99 -10.55 4.18
N PRO A 52 -20.22 -11.15 5.37
CA PRO A 52 -19.23 -12.02 6.00
C PRO A 52 -18.88 -13.22 5.14
N LEU A 53 -17.59 -13.60 5.13
CA LEU A 53 -17.14 -14.84 4.50
C LEU A 53 -17.44 -16.04 5.41
N VAL A 54 -18.13 -17.05 4.87
CA VAL A 54 -18.41 -18.32 5.59
C VAL A 54 -17.40 -19.37 5.14
N LEU A 55 -16.46 -19.70 6.03
CA LEU A 55 -15.37 -20.63 5.76
C LEU A 55 -15.31 -21.75 6.80
N SER A 56 -14.80 -22.91 6.39
CA SER A 56 -14.52 -24.01 7.32
C SER A 56 -13.39 -23.61 8.26
N PRO A 57 -13.40 -24.04 9.54
CA PRO A 57 -12.23 -23.88 10.41
C PRO A 57 -10.96 -24.55 9.87
N ALA A 58 -11.11 -25.53 8.97
CA ALA A 58 -9.99 -26.21 8.31
C ALA A 58 -9.50 -25.51 7.03
N THR A 59 -10.03 -24.33 6.68
CA THR A 59 -9.64 -23.62 5.47
C THR A 59 -8.18 -23.16 5.53
N ALA A 60 -7.41 -23.49 4.47
CA ALA A 60 -5.95 -23.36 4.44
C ALA A 60 -5.42 -21.96 4.79
N VAL A 61 -6.14 -20.88 4.46
CA VAL A 61 -5.71 -19.52 4.81
C VAL A 61 -5.51 -19.32 6.32
N PHE A 62 -6.34 -19.95 7.15
CA PHE A 62 -6.26 -19.83 8.62
C PHE A 62 -5.06 -20.55 9.22
N HIS A 63 -4.45 -21.47 8.48
CA HIS A 63 -3.37 -22.32 8.98
C HIS A 63 -2.01 -21.96 8.37
N TYR A 64 -1.98 -21.55 7.10
CA TYR A 64 -0.74 -21.39 6.33
C TYR A 64 -0.58 -20.04 5.65
N ALA A 65 -1.50 -19.08 5.88
CA ALA A 65 -1.42 -17.73 5.33
C ALA A 65 -1.16 -17.68 3.82
N GLN A 66 -1.71 -18.64 3.06
CA GLN A 66 -1.71 -18.59 1.59
C GLN A 66 -2.74 -17.55 1.13
N GLU A 67 -2.34 -16.29 1.26
CA GLU A 67 -3.12 -15.11 0.94
C GLU A 67 -2.26 -13.97 0.42
N ILE A 68 -2.86 -13.14 -0.43
CA ILE A 68 -2.27 -11.91 -0.97
C ILE A 68 -3.30 -10.79 -0.96
N PHE A 69 -2.84 -9.56 -0.99
CA PHE A 69 -3.72 -8.41 -1.12
C PHE A 69 -3.07 -7.28 -1.93
N GLU A 70 -3.90 -6.33 -2.36
CA GLU A 70 -3.46 -5.04 -2.86
C GLU A 70 -4.10 -3.87 -2.12
N GLY A 71 -3.60 -2.67 -2.40
CA GLY A 71 -4.07 -1.41 -1.90
C GLY A 71 -3.85 -0.32 -2.95
N THR A 72 -4.95 0.15 -3.51
CA THR A 72 -5.00 1.33 -4.38
C THR A 72 -6.09 2.29 -3.92
N LYS A 73 -6.24 3.42 -4.59
CA LYS A 73 -7.18 4.48 -4.20
C LYS A 73 -7.93 5.04 -5.41
N ALA A 74 -9.17 5.42 -5.16
CA ALA A 74 -10.01 6.23 -6.03
C ALA A 74 -10.13 7.65 -5.45
N TYR A 75 -9.99 8.65 -6.31
CA TYR A 75 -9.91 10.06 -5.93
C TYR A 75 -10.99 10.86 -6.66
N ARG A 76 -11.81 11.60 -5.90
CA ARG A 76 -12.84 12.49 -6.45
C ARG A 76 -12.18 13.70 -7.11
N ARG A 77 -12.46 13.92 -8.38
CA ARG A 77 -11.96 15.06 -9.16
C ARG A 77 -12.86 16.30 -8.99
N PRO A 78 -12.35 17.52 -9.30
CA PRO A 78 -13.16 18.74 -9.31
C PRO A 78 -14.34 18.73 -10.28
N ASP A 79 -14.24 17.98 -11.39
CA ASP A 79 -15.30 17.84 -12.40
C ASP A 79 -16.38 16.80 -12.01
N GLY A 80 -16.24 16.18 -10.84
CA GLY A 80 -17.16 15.16 -10.35
C GLY A 80 -16.77 13.73 -10.74
N ASN A 81 -15.85 13.52 -11.68
CA ASN A 81 -15.38 12.18 -12.06
C ASN A 81 -14.44 11.57 -10.99
N ILE A 82 -13.99 10.33 -11.20
CA ILE A 82 -13.09 9.62 -10.29
C ILE A 82 -11.82 9.25 -11.02
N ASN A 83 -10.65 9.45 -10.41
CA ASN A 83 -9.39 8.86 -10.88
C ASN A 83 -9.01 7.64 -10.04
N LEU A 84 -8.58 6.57 -10.69
CA LEU A 84 -7.70 5.56 -10.11
C LEU A 84 -6.24 5.93 -10.40
N PHE A 85 -5.33 5.68 -9.46
CA PHE A 85 -3.90 5.98 -9.64
C PHE A 85 -3.08 4.72 -9.91
N ARG A 86 -2.45 4.69 -11.09
CA ARG A 86 -1.61 3.62 -11.66
C ARG A 86 -2.19 2.21 -11.46
N PRO A 87 -3.49 1.99 -11.73
CA PRO A 87 -4.15 0.73 -11.36
C PRO A 87 -3.53 -0.49 -12.06
N TRP A 88 -3.00 -0.33 -13.28
CA TRP A 88 -2.32 -1.42 -14.00
C TRP A 88 -1.08 -1.96 -13.28
N GLU A 89 -0.35 -1.09 -12.57
CA GLU A 89 0.81 -1.51 -11.76
C GLU A 89 0.36 -2.33 -10.55
N ASN A 90 -0.81 -2.02 -9.99
CA ASN A 90 -1.41 -2.81 -8.92
C ASN A 90 -1.79 -4.22 -9.41
N MET A 91 -2.39 -4.35 -10.60
CA MET A 91 -2.79 -5.65 -11.16
C MET A 91 -1.56 -6.54 -11.38
N LYS A 92 -0.51 -5.99 -12.00
CA LYS A 92 0.77 -6.67 -12.20
C LYS A 92 1.39 -7.15 -10.88
N ARG A 93 1.36 -6.32 -9.84
CA ARG A 93 1.92 -6.66 -8.53
C ARG A 93 1.08 -7.70 -7.78
N PHE A 94 -0.25 -7.64 -7.93
CA PHE A 94 -1.17 -8.64 -7.41
C PHE A 94 -0.84 -10.03 -7.99
N ASN A 95 -0.71 -10.12 -9.31
CA ASN A 95 -0.32 -11.36 -10.00
C ASN A 95 1.12 -11.80 -9.68
N SER A 96 2.05 -10.87 -9.54
CA SER A 96 3.42 -11.19 -9.07
C SER A 96 3.41 -11.82 -7.67
N SER A 97 2.53 -11.32 -6.79
CA SER A 97 2.34 -11.89 -5.46
C SER A 97 1.67 -13.26 -5.52
N ALA A 98 0.68 -13.45 -6.41
CA ALA A 98 0.00 -14.73 -6.62
C ALA A 98 1.00 -15.81 -7.05
N MET A 99 1.82 -15.52 -8.06
CA MET A 99 2.86 -16.44 -8.53
C MET A 99 3.84 -16.80 -7.41
N ARG A 100 4.31 -15.81 -6.62
CA ARG A 100 5.24 -16.06 -5.51
C ARG A 100 4.65 -16.96 -4.41
N MET A 101 3.33 -16.88 -4.21
CA MET A 101 2.57 -17.63 -3.21
C MET A 101 1.92 -18.92 -3.78
N ALA A 102 2.29 -19.33 -5.01
CA ALA A 102 1.73 -20.47 -5.71
C ALA A 102 0.19 -20.43 -5.80
N MET A 103 -0.35 -19.26 -6.14
CA MET A 103 -1.78 -18.99 -6.32
C MET A 103 -2.07 -18.70 -7.80
N PRO A 104 -3.31 -18.93 -8.28
CA PRO A 104 -3.68 -18.61 -9.66
C PRO A 104 -3.58 -17.11 -9.94
N VAL A 105 -3.14 -16.76 -11.15
CA VAL A 105 -3.18 -15.38 -11.65
C VAL A 105 -4.62 -15.01 -12.05
N VAL A 106 -4.98 -13.74 -11.89
CA VAL A 106 -6.22 -13.15 -12.41
C VAL A 106 -5.87 -12.40 -13.70
N ASP A 107 -6.73 -12.42 -14.72
CA ASP A 107 -6.50 -11.58 -15.89
C ASP A 107 -6.48 -10.08 -15.50
N ASP A 108 -5.47 -9.34 -15.96
CA ASP A 108 -5.24 -7.95 -15.54
C ASP A 108 -6.39 -7.02 -15.97
N GLU A 109 -6.96 -7.25 -17.16
CA GLU A 109 -8.07 -6.45 -17.69
C GLU A 109 -9.37 -6.77 -16.95
N ASP A 110 -9.69 -8.05 -16.78
CA ASP A 110 -10.89 -8.46 -16.04
C ASP A 110 -10.87 -7.98 -14.59
N HIS A 111 -9.70 -8.05 -13.93
CA HIS A 111 -9.54 -7.55 -12.57
C HIS A 111 -9.76 -6.03 -12.51
N LEU A 112 -9.15 -5.28 -13.42
CA LEU A 112 -9.31 -3.83 -13.47
C LEU A 112 -10.76 -3.44 -13.78
N SER A 113 -11.42 -4.11 -14.73
CA SER A 113 -12.82 -3.88 -15.06
C SER A 113 -13.75 -4.15 -13.86
N ALA A 114 -13.48 -5.18 -13.06
CA ALA A 114 -14.23 -5.45 -11.84
C ALA A 114 -14.08 -4.32 -10.79
N ILE A 115 -12.86 -3.80 -10.62
CA ILE A 115 -12.61 -2.66 -9.71
C ILE A 115 -13.33 -1.41 -10.22
N VAL A 116 -13.19 -1.08 -11.50
CA VAL A 116 -13.86 0.07 -12.12
C VAL A 116 -15.37 -0.03 -11.93
N LYS A 117 -15.96 -1.19 -12.21
CA LYS A 117 -17.40 -1.40 -12.07
C LYS A 117 -17.87 -1.25 -10.62
N LEU A 118 -17.12 -1.81 -9.67
CA LEU A 118 -17.44 -1.67 -8.24
C LEU A 118 -17.37 -0.21 -7.78
N VAL A 119 -16.33 0.53 -8.19
CA VAL A 119 -16.16 1.94 -7.83
C VAL A 119 -17.22 2.83 -8.48
N GLU A 120 -17.61 2.56 -9.72
CA GLU A 120 -18.73 3.23 -10.41
C GLU A 120 -20.05 3.04 -9.63
N MET A 121 -20.34 1.81 -9.21
CA MET A 121 -21.56 1.49 -8.44
C MET A 121 -21.55 2.05 -7.01
N GLU A 122 -20.37 2.27 -6.43
CA GLU A 122 -20.19 2.83 -5.08
C GLU A 122 -19.60 4.25 -5.13
N HIS A 123 -19.83 5.01 -6.21
CA HIS A 123 -19.19 6.31 -6.40
C HIS A 123 -19.51 7.31 -5.29
N GLU A 124 -20.70 7.25 -4.69
CA GLU A 124 -21.12 8.08 -3.55
C GLU A 124 -20.22 7.88 -2.32
N TRP A 125 -19.55 6.73 -2.21
CA TRP A 125 -18.60 6.44 -1.13
C TRP A 125 -17.22 7.05 -1.34
N VAL A 126 -16.91 7.59 -2.52
CA VAL A 126 -15.64 8.29 -2.75
C VAL A 126 -15.72 9.70 -2.17
N PRO A 127 -14.95 10.01 -1.12
CA PRO A 127 -15.02 11.31 -0.48
C PRO A 127 -14.63 12.45 -1.44
N GLY A 128 -15.41 13.54 -1.42
CA GLY A 128 -15.06 14.80 -2.08
C GLY A 128 -14.21 15.75 -1.25
N LYS A 129 -13.80 15.35 -0.04
CA LYS A 129 -13.03 16.20 0.88
C LYS A 129 -11.53 16.13 0.57
N PRO A 130 -10.79 17.26 0.66
CA PRO A 130 -9.35 17.26 0.49
C PRO A 130 -8.64 16.29 1.44
N GLY A 131 -7.72 15.49 0.90
CA GLY A 131 -6.96 14.51 1.68
C GLY A 131 -7.72 13.21 1.99
N ALA A 132 -8.96 13.07 1.52
CA ALA A 132 -9.75 11.85 1.64
C ALA A 132 -9.93 11.17 0.27
N SER A 133 -10.06 9.85 0.29
CA SER A 133 -10.14 9.01 -0.91
C SER A 133 -10.93 7.73 -0.62
N LEU A 134 -11.32 6.99 -1.65
CA LEU A 134 -11.84 5.63 -1.49
C LEU A 134 -10.67 4.66 -1.56
N TYR A 135 -10.40 3.91 -0.51
CA TYR A 135 -9.41 2.86 -0.54
C TYR A 135 -10.01 1.58 -1.11
N ILE A 136 -9.26 0.93 -2.01
CA ILE A 136 -9.66 -0.28 -2.71
C ILE A 136 -8.73 -1.41 -2.27
N ARG A 137 -9.31 -2.51 -1.78
CA ARG A 137 -8.60 -3.66 -1.21
C ARG A 137 -8.94 -4.94 -1.99
N PRO A 138 -8.24 -5.22 -3.10
CA PRO A 138 -8.24 -6.55 -3.70
C PRO A 138 -7.55 -7.55 -2.77
N THR A 139 -8.10 -8.74 -2.65
CA THR A 139 -7.61 -9.80 -1.75
C THR A 139 -7.86 -11.16 -2.37
N MET A 140 -6.89 -12.06 -2.29
CA MET A 140 -7.06 -13.46 -2.66
C MET A 140 -6.65 -14.36 -1.50
N ILE A 141 -7.48 -15.36 -1.20
CA ILE A 141 -7.26 -16.32 -0.11
C ILE A 141 -7.43 -17.75 -0.62
N ALA A 142 -6.62 -18.67 -0.08
CA ALA A 142 -6.82 -20.11 -0.25
C ALA A 142 -8.06 -20.59 0.53
N THR A 143 -9.01 -21.23 -0.15
CA THR A 143 -10.29 -21.64 0.45
C THR A 143 -10.46 -23.13 0.66
N GLN A 144 -9.55 -23.97 0.14
CA GLN A 144 -9.63 -25.43 0.30
C GLN A 144 -9.63 -25.82 1.79
N PRO A 145 -10.63 -26.61 2.26
CA PRO A 145 -10.62 -27.19 3.60
C PRO A 145 -9.61 -28.33 3.70
N ALA A 146 -8.37 -28.03 4.11
CA ALA A 146 -7.30 -29.02 4.25
C ALA A 146 -6.22 -28.56 5.25
N LEU A 147 -5.74 -29.50 6.06
CA LEU A 147 -4.58 -29.32 6.97
C LEU A 147 -3.27 -29.88 6.37
N GLY A 148 -3.29 -30.35 5.14
CA GLY A 148 -2.07 -30.74 4.44
C GLY A 148 -1.37 -29.50 3.90
N VAL A 149 -0.05 -29.38 4.06
CA VAL A 149 0.71 -28.23 3.53
C VAL A 149 1.02 -28.44 2.05
N HIS A 150 0.14 -27.90 1.19
CA HIS A 150 0.29 -27.84 -0.26
C HIS A 150 -0.42 -26.59 -0.80
N ALA A 151 -0.13 -26.23 -2.06
CA ALA A 151 -0.88 -25.17 -2.71
C ALA A 151 -2.35 -25.56 -2.84
N SER A 152 -3.23 -24.65 -2.44
CA SER A 152 -4.67 -24.88 -2.48
C SER A 152 -5.18 -25.17 -3.90
N SER A 153 -6.18 -26.03 -4.03
CA SER A 153 -6.91 -26.24 -5.29
C SER A 153 -8.07 -25.27 -5.48
N GLU A 154 -8.42 -24.49 -4.44
CA GLU A 154 -9.55 -23.57 -4.42
C GLU A 154 -9.15 -22.21 -3.86
N TYR A 155 -9.62 -21.13 -4.47
CA TYR A 155 -9.36 -19.77 -4.01
C TYR A 155 -10.60 -18.88 -4.11
N LEU A 156 -10.61 -17.84 -3.30
CA LEU A 156 -11.55 -16.72 -3.41
C LEU A 156 -10.75 -15.45 -3.67
N HIS A 157 -11.07 -14.75 -4.76
CA HIS A 157 -10.63 -13.39 -5.00
C HIS A 157 -11.80 -12.44 -4.72
N TYR A 158 -11.57 -11.39 -3.95
CA TYR A 158 -12.59 -10.40 -3.62
C TYR A 158 -12.00 -8.98 -3.52
N VAL A 159 -12.85 -7.98 -3.75
CA VAL A 159 -12.48 -6.56 -3.61
C VAL A 159 -13.49 -5.88 -2.70
N ILE A 160 -13.00 -5.24 -1.65
CA ILE A 160 -13.79 -4.37 -0.78
C ILE A 160 -13.30 -2.93 -0.91
N VAL A 161 -14.22 -1.99 -0.75
CA VAL A 161 -13.92 -0.55 -0.83
C VAL A 161 -14.47 0.18 0.39
N GLY A 162 -13.79 1.24 0.79
CA GLY A 162 -14.17 2.05 1.95
C GLY A 162 -13.48 3.40 1.94
N PRO A 163 -14.15 4.47 2.42
CA PRO A 163 -13.55 5.79 2.48
C PRO A 163 -12.40 5.80 3.49
N VAL A 164 -11.38 6.58 3.20
CA VAL A 164 -10.23 6.80 4.09
C VAL A 164 -9.86 8.27 4.13
N GLY A 165 -9.45 8.74 5.30
CA GLY A 165 -8.96 10.09 5.51
C GLY A 165 -7.44 10.19 5.42
N ALA A 166 -6.89 11.22 6.06
CA ALA A 166 -5.45 11.32 6.27
C ALA A 166 -4.95 10.11 7.07
N TYR A 167 -3.85 9.50 6.62
CA TYR A 167 -3.33 8.27 7.22
C TYR A 167 -2.83 8.44 8.65
N PHE A 168 -2.15 9.57 8.93
CA PHE A 168 -1.75 9.93 10.29
C PHE A 168 -2.73 10.95 10.86
N LYS A 169 -3.04 10.81 12.16
CA LYS A 169 -3.94 11.74 12.87
C LYS A 169 -3.43 13.19 12.84
N GLN A 170 -2.11 13.39 12.81
CA GLN A 170 -1.47 14.70 12.68
C GLN A 170 -1.41 15.20 11.22
N GLY A 171 -2.05 14.51 10.27
CA GLY A 171 -1.99 14.85 8.85
C GLY A 171 -0.60 14.64 8.25
N PHE A 172 -0.21 15.53 7.32
CA PHE A 172 1.11 15.54 6.71
C PHE A 172 2.14 16.17 7.65
N SER A 173 2.49 15.44 8.71
CA SER A 173 3.44 15.85 9.75
C SER A 173 4.52 14.79 9.94
N PRO A 174 5.73 15.17 10.41
CA PRO A 174 6.82 14.20 10.57
C PRO A 174 6.54 13.16 11.65
N VAL A 175 6.90 11.91 11.35
CA VAL A 175 6.69 10.78 12.26
C VAL A 175 8.00 10.31 12.89
N PRO A 176 7.95 9.80 14.13
CA PRO A 176 9.10 9.17 14.76
C PRO A 176 9.24 7.72 14.30
N VAL A 177 10.46 7.33 13.92
CA VAL A 177 10.76 5.99 13.39
C VAL A 177 11.79 5.28 14.27
N TYR A 178 11.49 4.05 14.69
CA TYR A 178 12.42 3.20 15.43
C TYR A 178 13.19 2.30 14.46
N ILE A 179 14.52 2.28 14.52
CA ILE A 179 15.33 1.40 13.68
C ILE A 179 15.44 0.03 14.36
N SER A 180 14.99 -1.03 13.68
CA SER A 180 15.07 -2.40 14.20
C SER A 180 16.48 -2.96 14.05
N ASP A 181 17.20 -3.08 15.15
CA ASP A 181 18.54 -3.68 15.21
C ASP A 181 18.50 -5.21 15.32
N LYS A 182 17.46 -5.77 15.97
CA LYS A 182 17.32 -7.20 16.23
C LYS A 182 16.47 -7.98 15.22
N TYR A 183 15.36 -7.40 14.76
CA TYR A 183 14.39 -8.10 13.92
C TYR A 183 14.49 -7.64 12.46
N ARG A 184 14.03 -8.50 11.56
CA ARG A 184 14.14 -8.30 10.11
C ARG A 184 12.78 -8.55 9.47
N ARG A 185 12.44 -7.72 8.48
CA ARG A 185 11.14 -7.80 7.81
C ARG A 185 11.09 -8.94 6.81
N ALA A 186 12.14 -9.07 6.02
CA ALA A 186 12.26 -10.02 4.93
C ALA A 186 13.73 -10.33 4.66
N VAL A 187 13.96 -11.35 3.83
CA VAL A 187 15.30 -11.75 3.37
C VAL A 187 15.24 -11.99 1.86
N ARG A 188 16.36 -11.79 1.16
CA ARG A 188 16.48 -12.12 -0.28
C ARG A 188 16.19 -13.61 -0.47
N GLY A 189 15.43 -13.95 -1.51
CA GLY A 189 14.89 -15.30 -1.73
C GLY A 189 13.62 -15.63 -0.92
N GLY A 190 13.26 -14.80 0.07
CA GLY A 190 12.00 -14.90 0.81
C GLY A 190 10.79 -14.41 0.01
N VAL A 191 9.77 -13.92 0.72
CA VAL A 191 8.51 -13.40 0.15
C VAL A 191 8.38 -11.88 0.29
N GLY A 192 9.46 -11.16 0.61
CA GLY A 192 9.43 -9.71 0.88
C GLY A 192 8.93 -8.87 -0.30
N ALA A 193 9.25 -9.26 -1.53
CA ALA A 193 8.77 -8.61 -2.74
C ALA A 193 7.29 -8.93 -3.09
N ALA A 194 6.63 -9.86 -2.39
CA ALA A 194 5.21 -10.15 -2.55
C ALA A 194 4.38 -9.47 -1.47
N LYS A 195 3.18 -9.00 -1.84
CA LYS A 195 2.25 -8.35 -0.93
C LYS A 195 1.32 -9.39 -0.27
N THR A 196 1.91 -10.21 0.59
CA THR A 196 1.24 -11.31 1.31
C THR A 196 1.05 -11.00 2.79
N GLY A 197 -0.05 -11.49 3.38
CA GLY A 197 -0.39 -11.26 4.79
C GLY A 197 0.70 -11.70 5.78
N GLY A 198 1.43 -12.78 5.47
CA GLY A 198 2.51 -13.29 6.32
C GLY A 198 3.61 -12.26 6.61
N ASN A 199 3.97 -11.43 5.63
CA ASN A 199 4.95 -10.34 5.82
C ASN A 199 4.48 -9.31 6.85
N TYR A 200 3.17 -9.04 6.88
CA TYR A 200 2.60 -8.03 7.78
C TYR A 200 2.41 -8.61 9.18
N ALA A 201 1.91 -9.85 9.30
CA ALA A 201 1.78 -10.53 10.58
C ALA A 201 3.11 -10.61 11.34
N ALA A 202 4.20 -10.96 10.65
CA ALA A 202 5.55 -11.02 11.22
C ALA A 202 6.06 -9.66 11.74
N SER A 203 5.56 -8.55 11.18
CA SER A 203 5.99 -7.20 11.56
C SER A 203 5.33 -6.67 12.84
N LEU A 204 4.19 -7.24 13.26
CA LEU A 204 3.33 -6.67 14.29
C LEU A 204 4.03 -6.56 15.65
N PHE A 205 4.80 -7.58 16.05
CA PHE A 205 5.50 -7.61 17.33
C PHE A 205 6.42 -6.39 17.49
N VAL A 206 7.27 -6.12 16.50
CA VAL A 206 8.23 -5.00 16.53
C VAL A 206 7.50 -3.66 16.45
N GLY A 207 6.40 -3.59 15.68
CA GLY A 207 5.55 -2.40 15.64
C GLY A 207 4.95 -2.07 17.01
N THR A 208 4.51 -3.07 17.77
CA THR A 208 4.02 -2.91 19.15
C THR A 208 5.14 -2.43 20.08
N GLU A 209 6.33 -3.00 20.00
CA GLU A 209 7.49 -2.55 20.80
C GLU A 209 7.88 -1.10 20.47
N ALA A 210 7.95 -0.75 19.19
CA ALA A 210 8.26 0.61 18.74
C ALA A 210 7.23 1.62 19.26
N LYS A 211 5.94 1.28 19.19
CA LYS A 211 4.86 2.10 19.74
C LYS A 211 4.97 2.30 21.25
N ALA A 212 5.31 1.25 22.00
CA ALA A 212 5.53 1.34 23.43
C ALA A 212 6.72 2.28 23.78
N LYS A 213 7.70 2.39 22.87
CA LYS A 213 8.83 3.33 22.97
C LYS A 213 8.54 4.73 22.42
N GLY A 214 7.30 5.02 22.00
CA GLY A 214 6.89 6.33 21.48
C GLY A 214 7.23 6.58 19.99
N TYR A 215 7.48 5.52 19.22
CA TYR A 215 7.69 5.59 17.77
C TYR A 215 6.44 5.14 17.01
N SER A 216 6.20 5.74 15.84
CA SER A 216 5.00 5.46 15.04
C SER A 216 5.25 4.39 13.97
N GLN A 217 6.50 4.16 13.58
CA GLN A 217 6.90 3.25 12.51
C GLN A 217 8.25 2.59 12.84
N VAL A 218 8.60 1.55 12.08
CA VAL A 218 9.85 0.80 12.22
C VAL A 218 10.67 0.94 10.93
N LEU A 219 11.93 1.35 10.99
CA LEU A 219 12.86 1.22 9.88
C LEU A 219 13.47 -0.19 9.91
N TRP A 220 13.38 -0.89 8.78
CA TRP A 220 13.87 -2.24 8.60
C TRP A 220 15.26 -2.23 7.98
N LEU A 221 16.15 -3.03 8.58
CA LEU A 221 17.47 -3.32 8.02
C LEU A 221 17.45 -4.68 7.33
N ASP A 222 18.39 -4.87 6.41
CA ASP A 222 18.56 -6.11 5.67
C ASP A 222 18.85 -7.30 6.60
N ALA A 223 18.38 -8.47 6.22
CA ALA A 223 18.51 -9.67 7.05
C ALA A 223 19.90 -10.32 7.06
N ILE A 224 20.79 -9.95 6.14
CA ILE A 224 22.08 -10.64 5.96
C ILE A 224 23.17 -9.95 6.77
N GLU A 225 23.36 -8.65 6.56
CA GLU A 225 24.40 -7.85 7.20
C GLU A 225 23.83 -7.05 8.38
N GLY A 226 22.51 -6.80 8.41
CA GLY A 226 21.88 -6.07 9.50
C GLY A 226 22.29 -4.60 9.55
N ARG A 227 22.65 -4.02 8.41
CA ARG A 227 23.14 -2.64 8.32
C ARG A 227 22.57 -1.86 7.15
N TYR A 228 22.12 -2.52 6.08
CA TYR A 228 21.56 -1.82 4.95
C TYR A 228 20.08 -1.53 5.17
N ILE A 229 19.67 -0.29 4.91
CA ILE A 229 18.28 0.14 5.06
C ILE A 229 17.42 -0.48 3.94
N GLU A 230 16.20 -0.92 4.28
CA GLU A 230 15.24 -1.50 3.33
C GLU A 230 13.94 -0.68 3.22
N GLU A 231 13.11 -0.67 4.27
CA GLU A 231 11.75 -0.09 4.26
C GLU A 231 11.43 0.59 5.60
N VAL A 232 10.41 1.46 5.62
CA VAL A 232 9.85 2.05 6.84
C VAL A 232 8.41 1.62 7.05
N GLY A 233 8.20 0.71 7.99
CA GLY A 233 6.93 0.09 8.29
C GLY A 233 6.43 -0.73 7.10
N ALA A 234 5.38 -0.22 6.44
CA ALA A 234 4.78 -0.77 5.23
C ALA A 234 4.96 0.14 3.99
N MET A 235 5.97 1.01 4.04
CA MET A 235 6.31 1.99 3.00
C MET A 235 7.77 1.81 2.58
N ASN A 236 8.08 2.15 1.32
CA ASN A 236 9.47 2.35 0.92
C ASN A 236 10.00 3.64 1.56
N ILE A 237 11.32 3.82 1.60
CA ILE A 237 11.98 4.96 2.23
C ILE A 237 12.84 5.71 1.20
N CYS A 238 12.85 7.04 1.28
CA CYS A 238 13.70 7.92 0.50
C CYS A 238 14.47 8.89 1.40
N PHE A 239 15.69 9.20 1.01
CA PHE A 239 16.60 10.13 1.68
C PHE A 239 16.94 11.26 0.71
N VAL A 240 16.74 12.50 1.15
CA VAL A 240 17.09 13.69 0.38
C VAL A 240 18.43 14.20 0.92
N TYR A 241 19.40 14.30 0.04
CA TYR A 241 20.71 14.87 0.32
C TYR A 241 20.77 16.33 -0.14
N GLU A 242 21.72 17.08 0.42
CA GLU A 242 22.12 18.38 -0.11
C GLU A 242 22.38 18.30 -1.63
N GLY A 243 22.06 19.38 -2.35
CA GLY A 243 22.18 19.40 -3.81
C GLY A 243 21.04 18.71 -4.57
N ASN A 244 19.87 18.52 -3.94
CA ASN A 244 18.64 18.00 -4.56
C ASN A 244 18.75 16.55 -5.07
N ARG A 245 19.50 15.70 -4.36
CA ARG A 245 19.63 14.27 -4.66
C ARG A 245 18.70 13.43 -3.80
N ILE A 246 17.93 12.53 -4.41
CA ILE A 246 17.01 11.61 -3.74
C ILE A 246 17.53 10.18 -3.89
N VAL A 247 17.82 9.52 -2.78
CA VAL A 247 18.32 8.14 -2.75
C VAL A 247 17.30 7.23 -2.08
N THR A 248 17.06 6.05 -2.66
CA THR A 248 16.23 4.99 -2.07
C THR A 248 16.95 3.64 -2.20
N PRO A 249 16.75 2.69 -1.26
CA PRO A 249 17.32 1.35 -1.39
C PRO A 249 16.88 0.63 -2.68
N PRO A 250 17.76 -0.13 -3.36
CA PRO A 250 17.44 -0.83 -4.61
C PRO A 250 16.53 -2.04 -4.37
N LEU A 251 15.77 -2.43 -5.39
CA LEU A 251 14.87 -3.59 -5.33
C LEU A 251 15.65 -4.92 -5.40
N THR A 252 16.14 -5.39 -4.24
CA THR A 252 16.97 -6.62 -4.15
C THR A 252 16.18 -7.91 -3.91
N GLY A 253 14.84 -7.86 -3.93
CA GLY A 253 13.93 -8.99 -3.73
C GLY A 253 13.42 -9.17 -2.28
N SER A 254 14.05 -8.52 -1.30
CA SER A 254 13.54 -8.38 0.07
C SER A 254 12.68 -7.13 0.27
N ILE A 255 12.70 -6.18 -0.68
CA ILE A 255 11.92 -4.94 -0.67
C ILE A 255 10.71 -5.06 -1.58
N LEU A 256 9.55 -4.59 -1.12
CA LEU A 256 8.33 -4.55 -1.93
C LEU A 256 8.45 -3.43 -2.98
N PRO A 257 8.31 -3.74 -4.30
CA PRO A 257 8.24 -2.71 -5.35
C PRO A 257 6.99 -1.82 -5.17
N GLY A 258 7.14 -0.72 -4.43
CA GLY A 258 6.09 0.26 -4.22
C GLY A 258 5.75 1.04 -5.48
N ILE A 259 4.47 1.14 -5.79
CA ILE A 259 3.99 1.95 -6.91
C ILE A 259 4.23 3.44 -6.63
N THR A 260 4.03 3.88 -5.38
CA THR A 260 4.37 5.25 -4.97
C THR A 260 5.87 5.52 -5.06
N ARG A 261 6.73 4.55 -4.67
CA ARG A 261 8.18 4.64 -4.88
C ARG A 261 8.51 4.84 -6.35
N LYS A 262 7.95 4.01 -7.24
CA LYS A 262 8.12 4.13 -8.70
C LYS A 262 7.72 5.52 -9.20
N SER A 263 6.58 6.04 -8.73
CA SER A 263 6.12 7.39 -9.08
C SER A 263 7.02 8.49 -8.53
N VAL A 264 7.50 8.39 -7.28
CA VAL A 264 8.41 9.36 -6.67
C VAL A 264 9.72 9.46 -7.44
N LEU A 265 10.31 8.33 -7.86
CA LEU A 265 11.55 8.34 -8.63
C LEU A 265 11.35 8.96 -10.02
N GLN A 266 10.27 8.59 -10.71
CA GLN A 266 9.97 9.12 -12.05
C GLN A 266 9.62 10.62 -12.01
N LEU A 267 8.76 11.03 -11.08
CA LEU A 267 8.40 12.44 -10.89
C LEU A 267 9.59 13.26 -10.40
N GLY A 268 10.40 12.71 -9.49
CA GLY A 268 11.61 13.35 -8.98
C GLY A 268 12.56 13.72 -10.11
N ALA A 269 12.86 12.76 -11.00
CA ALA A 269 13.69 13.01 -12.17
C ALA A 269 13.10 14.10 -13.09
N ASP A 270 11.79 14.06 -13.33
CA ASP A 270 11.07 15.05 -14.18
C ASP A 270 11.10 16.46 -13.59
N LEU A 271 11.07 16.58 -12.25
CA LEU A 271 11.21 17.84 -11.53
C LEU A 271 12.67 18.31 -11.39
N GLY A 272 13.63 17.56 -11.94
CA GLY A 272 15.05 17.92 -11.95
C GLY A 272 15.86 17.47 -10.74
N TYR A 273 15.32 16.58 -9.90
CA TYR A 273 16.08 15.95 -8.82
C TYR A 273 17.00 14.84 -9.37
N ASP A 274 18.20 14.72 -8.78
CA ASP A 274 19.10 13.60 -9.06
C ASP A 274 18.61 12.36 -8.28
N VAL A 275 18.02 11.39 -8.97
CA VAL A 275 17.41 10.21 -8.34
C VAL A 275 18.32 8.99 -8.48
N ALA A 276 18.54 8.27 -7.38
CA ALA A 276 19.39 7.09 -7.36
C ALA A 276 18.81 5.94 -6.53
N GLU A 277 19.10 4.72 -6.97
CA GLU A 277 18.82 3.49 -6.23
C GLU A 277 20.13 2.90 -5.70
N GLU A 278 20.43 3.10 -4.41
CA GLU A 278 21.72 2.75 -3.82
C GLU A 278 21.54 2.09 -2.45
N ALA A 279 22.45 1.18 -2.09
CA ALA A 279 22.47 0.60 -0.76
C ALA A 279 22.91 1.66 0.26
N ILE A 280 22.21 1.75 1.39
CA ILE A 280 22.45 2.79 2.39
C ILE A 280 22.78 2.10 3.72
N ASP A 281 24.01 2.23 4.21
CA ASP A 281 24.41 1.74 5.54
C ASP A 281 23.78 2.63 6.62
N VAL A 282 23.23 1.99 7.65
CA VAL A 282 22.53 2.68 8.74
C VAL A 282 23.45 3.64 9.50
N ASN A 283 24.72 3.30 9.69
CA ASN A 283 25.64 4.15 10.44
C ASN A 283 26.08 5.36 9.59
N GLU A 284 26.33 5.15 8.31
CA GLU A 284 26.61 6.24 7.36
C GLU A 284 25.42 7.19 7.26
N MET A 285 24.21 6.64 7.13
CA MET A 285 22.97 7.43 7.10
C MET A 285 22.80 8.26 8.37
N LEU A 286 23.01 7.68 9.56
CA LEU A 286 22.88 8.42 10.82
C LEU A 286 23.94 9.52 10.95
N ALA A 287 25.18 9.28 10.50
CA ALA A 287 26.22 10.30 10.45
C ALA A 287 25.89 11.43 9.45
N ASP A 288 25.30 11.09 8.31
CA ASP A 288 24.88 12.07 7.31
C ASP A 288 23.65 12.87 7.76
N VAL A 289 22.75 12.29 8.57
CA VAL A 289 21.69 13.04 9.28
C VAL A 289 22.30 14.01 10.29
N GLN A 290 23.26 13.58 11.11
CA GLN A 290 23.88 14.44 12.13
C GLN A 290 24.70 15.58 11.53
N SER A 291 25.39 15.34 10.43
CA SER A 291 26.19 16.35 9.73
C SER A 291 25.34 17.31 8.88
N GLY A 292 24.06 17.00 8.65
CA GLY A 292 23.14 17.81 7.84
C GLY A 292 23.24 17.55 6.34
N LYS A 293 24.03 16.56 5.91
CA LYS A 293 24.09 16.13 4.49
C LYS A 293 22.77 15.53 4.03
N ILE A 294 22.11 14.74 4.88
CA ILE A 294 20.71 14.33 4.68
C ILE A 294 19.82 15.45 5.23
N THR A 295 19.13 16.13 4.33
CA THR A 295 18.27 17.27 4.64
C THR A 295 16.85 16.84 4.94
N GLU A 296 16.36 15.76 4.33
CA GLU A 296 15.01 15.25 4.55
C GLU A 296 14.97 13.73 4.46
N VAL A 297 14.01 13.12 5.13
CA VAL A 297 13.73 11.69 5.00
C VAL A 297 12.22 11.50 4.96
N PHE A 298 11.74 10.62 4.09
CA PHE A 298 10.32 10.32 4.02
C PHE A 298 10.03 8.89 3.58
N GLY A 299 8.99 8.28 4.16
CA GLY A 299 8.38 7.07 3.63
C GLY A 299 7.47 7.38 2.45
N CYS A 300 7.31 6.46 1.51
CA CYS A 300 6.35 6.56 0.41
C CYS A 300 5.54 5.28 0.21
N GLY A 301 4.22 5.43 0.03
CA GLY A 301 3.28 4.32 -0.14
C GLY A 301 1.83 4.78 -0.23
N THR A 302 0.94 3.96 -0.80
CA THR A 302 -0.45 4.34 -1.15
C THR A 302 -1.22 5.02 -0.01
N ALA A 303 -1.05 4.56 1.23
CA ALA A 303 -1.87 5.02 2.35
C ALA A 303 -1.58 6.48 2.73
N ALA A 304 -0.31 6.84 2.91
CA ALA A 304 0.12 8.20 3.27
C ALA A 304 0.54 9.06 2.06
N VAL A 305 0.72 8.45 0.88
CA VAL A 305 1.43 9.02 -0.28
C VAL A 305 2.90 9.28 0.07
N ILE A 306 3.17 10.30 0.88
CA ILE A 306 4.47 10.61 1.47
C ILE A 306 4.31 10.83 2.98
N ALA A 307 5.23 10.28 3.75
CA ALA A 307 5.25 10.33 5.22
C ALA A 307 6.61 10.89 5.69
N PRO A 308 6.72 12.18 6.00
CA PRO A 308 7.99 12.76 6.47
C PRO A 308 8.46 12.08 7.76
N VAL A 309 9.77 11.91 7.93
CA VAL A 309 10.37 11.33 9.13
C VAL A 309 11.06 12.44 9.91
N GLY A 310 10.64 12.65 11.16
CA GLY A 310 11.17 13.73 12.00
C GLY A 310 12.31 13.30 12.91
N LYS A 311 12.36 12.01 13.26
CA LYS A 311 13.48 11.45 14.03
C LYS A 311 13.64 9.95 13.81
N PHE A 312 14.87 9.49 13.97
CA PHE A 312 15.20 8.07 14.19
C PHE A 312 15.53 7.80 15.65
N GLY A 313 15.12 6.63 16.13
CA GLY A 313 15.62 6.02 17.37
C GLY A 313 16.44 4.78 17.07
N TYR A 314 17.68 4.72 17.54
CA TYR A 314 18.58 3.58 17.31
C TYR A 314 19.52 3.41 18.50
N LYS A 315 19.59 2.19 19.07
CA LYS A 315 20.46 1.83 20.21
C LYS A 315 20.44 2.88 21.35
N ASP A 316 19.23 3.26 21.77
CA ASP A 316 18.95 4.25 22.82
C ASP A 316 19.38 5.70 22.51
N GLU A 317 19.83 5.98 21.30
CA GLU A 317 20.09 7.32 20.79
C GLU A 317 18.95 7.82 19.89
N ALA A 318 18.78 9.15 19.85
CA ALA A 318 17.80 9.82 19.01
C ALA A 318 18.49 10.75 18.02
N TYR A 319 18.05 10.69 16.77
CA TYR A 319 18.62 11.45 15.66
C TYR A 319 17.49 12.27 15.03
N THR A 320 17.47 13.57 15.30
CA THR A 320 16.46 14.48 14.74
C THR A 320 16.83 14.83 13.31
N ILE A 321 15.83 14.82 12.43
CA ILE A 321 15.96 15.17 11.02
C ILE A 321 15.21 16.47 10.79
N ASN A 322 15.84 17.44 10.12
CA ASN A 322 15.23 18.71 9.73
C ASN A 322 14.44 19.40 10.86
N ASN A 323 14.97 19.40 12.09
CA ASN A 323 14.31 19.97 13.27
C ASN A 323 12.88 19.44 13.54
N TYR A 324 12.58 18.21 13.10
CA TYR A 324 11.24 17.63 13.18
C TYR A 324 10.20 18.37 12.31
N GLU A 325 10.63 19.07 11.27
CA GLU A 325 9.78 19.80 10.34
C GLU A 325 9.67 19.07 9.00
N VAL A 326 8.58 19.32 8.29
CA VAL A 326 8.39 18.82 6.92
C VAL A 326 9.34 19.58 5.98
N GLY A 327 10.17 18.84 5.26
CA GLY A 327 11.08 19.44 4.30
C GLY A 327 10.41 19.83 2.97
N PRO A 328 10.99 20.80 2.24
CA PRO A 328 10.43 21.31 0.99
C PRO A 328 10.32 20.26 -0.13
N VAL A 329 11.26 19.31 -0.25
CA VAL A 329 11.23 18.28 -1.31
C VAL A 329 10.10 17.29 -1.07
N ALA A 330 9.96 16.77 0.16
CA ALA A 330 8.86 15.90 0.53
C ALA A 330 7.50 16.57 0.31
N LYS A 331 7.39 17.87 0.64
CA LYS A 331 6.17 18.66 0.43
C LYS A 331 5.85 18.84 -1.06
N HIS A 332 6.84 19.18 -1.87
CA HIS A 332 6.67 19.39 -3.31
C HIS A 332 6.22 18.10 -4.01
N LEU A 333 6.91 16.98 -3.75
CA LEU A 333 6.54 15.68 -4.29
C LEU A 333 5.14 15.23 -3.84
N TYR A 334 4.78 15.50 -2.58
CA TYR A 334 3.45 15.17 -2.06
C TYR A 334 2.37 15.96 -2.82
N GLN A 335 2.58 17.27 -2.97
CA GLN A 335 1.65 18.14 -3.68
C GLN A 335 1.46 17.68 -5.13
N GLU A 336 2.53 17.58 -5.90
CA GLU A 336 2.51 17.14 -7.31
C GLU A 336 1.83 15.76 -7.48
N LEU A 337 2.20 14.76 -6.67
CA LEU A 337 1.56 13.44 -6.74
C LEU A 337 0.07 13.50 -6.42
N THR A 338 -0.31 14.24 -5.38
CA THR A 338 -1.73 14.34 -5.02
C THR A 338 -2.50 15.15 -6.05
N ASP A 339 -1.93 16.19 -6.63
CA ASP A 339 -2.61 17.00 -7.63
C ASP A 339 -2.86 16.22 -8.93
N ILE A 340 -1.95 15.31 -9.32
CA ILE A 340 -2.22 14.31 -10.38
C ILE A 340 -3.36 13.37 -9.95
N GLN A 341 -3.29 12.80 -8.75
CA GLN A 341 -4.29 11.85 -8.24
C GLN A 341 -5.71 12.45 -8.22
N TYR A 342 -5.85 13.68 -7.73
CA TYR A 342 -7.13 14.40 -7.67
C TYR A 342 -7.51 15.07 -9.00
N GLY A 343 -6.69 14.97 -10.06
CA GLY A 343 -6.96 15.60 -11.35
C GLY A 343 -7.00 17.13 -11.31
N ARG A 344 -6.16 17.74 -10.45
CA ARG A 344 -6.00 19.20 -10.33
C ARG A 344 -4.97 19.75 -11.32
N ILE A 345 -4.04 18.90 -11.74
CA ILE A 345 -3.07 19.17 -12.79
C ILE A 345 -3.15 18.07 -13.85
N GLU A 346 -2.57 18.35 -15.02
CA GLU A 346 -2.46 17.37 -16.09
C GLU A 346 -1.57 16.19 -15.68
N ASP A 347 -2.03 14.99 -15.99
CA ASP A 347 -1.26 13.78 -15.84
C ASP A 347 -0.39 13.52 -17.07
N ARG A 348 0.82 14.10 -17.07
CA ARG A 348 1.78 13.98 -18.17
C ARG A 348 2.39 12.58 -18.34
N PHE A 349 2.04 11.61 -17.49
CA PHE A 349 2.66 10.29 -17.46
C PHE A 349 1.69 9.14 -17.76
N ASP A 350 0.43 9.46 -18.07
CA ASP A 350 -0.66 8.48 -18.23
C ASP A 350 -0.77 7.54 -17.02
N TRP A 351 -0.68 8.10 -15.81
CA TRP A 351 -0.79 7.37 -14.55
C TRP A 351 -2.21 7.13 -14.10
N THR A 352 -3.17 7.94 -14.53
CA THR A 352 -4.54 7.92 -14.04
C THR A 352 -5.46 7.22 -15.02
N LEU A 353 -6.42 6.49 -14.47
CA LEU A 353 -7.57 5.98 -15.20
C LEU A 353 -8.82 6.67 -14.66
N THR A 354 -9.52 7.40 -15.53
CA THR A 354 -10.73 8.11 -15.16
C THR A 354 -11.96 7.23 -15.30
N ILE A 355 -12.82 7.22 -14.28
CA ILE A 355 -14.15 6.62 -14.26
C ILE A 355 -15.15 7.77 -14.31
N GLU A 356 -15.99 7.76 -15.34
CA GLU A 356 -17.08 8.72 -15.52
C GLU A 356 -18.29 8.29 -14.66
N VAL A 357 -18.82 9.21 -13.85
CA VAL A 357 -19.96 8.95 -12.94
C VAL A 357 -20.94 10.11 -12.86
#